data_AF-A0A898IG66-F1
#
_entry.id   AF-A0A898IG66-F1
#
_cell.length_a   1.000
_cell.length_b   1.000
_cell.length_c   1.000
_cell.angle_alpha   90.00
_cell.angle_beta   90.00
_cell.angle_gamma   90.00
#
_symmetry.space_group_name_H-M   'P 1'
#
loop_
_entity.id
_entity.type
_entity.pdbx_description
1 polymer ?
#
loop_
_entity_poly.entity_id
_entity_poly.type
_entity_poly.pdbx_seq_one_letter_code
_entity_poly.pdbx_strand_id
1 'polypeptide(L)'
;EAVHAWRNALTGAPLNLTPDQVVAIASNIGGKQALETVQRLLPVLCEQHGLTPDQVVAIASNSGGKPALETVQRLLPVLCEQHGLTPDQVVAIASNNGGKPALETVQRLLPVLCEQHGLTPDQVVAIASHDGGKQALETVQRLLPVLCEQHGLTRAQVVAIASNGGGKQALETVQRLLPVLRQAHGLTPAQVVAIASHDGGKQALETVQQLLPVLCEQHGLTPAQVVAIASNIGGKQALETVQRLLPVLCEQHGLTPDQVVAIASNGGGKPALETVQRLLPVLCEQHGLTPDQVVAIASHDGGKQALETVQRLLPVLRQAHGLTPAQVVAIASNNGGKPALETVQRLLPVLCEQHGLTPDQVVAIASNIGGKQALETVQRLLPVLCEQHGLTPDQVVAIASNIGGKQALETVQRLLPVLCEQHGLTPDQVVAIASNGGG
;
A
#
# COMPACT_ATOMS: atom_id res chain seq x y z
N GLU A 1 -27.01 -16.24 20.49
CA GLU A 1 -26.56 -17.24 21.50
C GLU A 1 -25.31 -18.02 21.07
N ALA A 2 -25.28 -18.69 19.91
CA ALA A 2 -24.11 -19.46 19.47
C ALA A 2 -22.79 -18.66 19.40
N VAL A 3 -22.81 -17.41 18.91
CA VAL A 3 -21.62 -16.53 18.88
C VAL A 3 -21.13 -16.17 20.28
N HIS A 4 -22.04 -16.00 21.25
CA HIS A 4 -21.66 -15.71 22.64
C HIS A 4 -21.01 -16.93 23.32
N ALA A 5 -21.47 -18.14 23.02
CA ALA A 5 -20.85 -19.37 23.49
C ALA A 5 -19.42 -19.54 22.94
N TRP A 6 -19.23 -19.27 21.65
CA TRP A 6 -17.90 -19.30 21.01
C TRP A 6 -16.95 -18.24 21.54
N ARG A 7 -17.46 -17.02 21.81
CA ARG A 7 -16.69 -15.96 22.44
C ARG A 7 -16.11 -16.45 23.77
N ASN A 8 -16.94 -16.96 24.67
CA ASN A 8 -16.48 -17.43 25.98
C ASN A 8 -15.51 -18.61 25.88
N ALA A 9 -15.72 -19.52 24.92
CA ALA A 9 -14.86 -20.69 24.74
C ALA A 9 -13.47 -20.37 24.17
N LEU A 10 -13.36 -19.35 23.31
CA LEU A 10 -12.12 -19.00 22.62
C LEU A 10 -11.35 -17.87 23.30
N THR A 11 -12.01 -17.01 24.07
CA THR A 11 -11.34 -15.96 24.87
C THR A 11 -10.76 -16.48 26.17
N GLY A 12 -11.18 -17.67 26.61
CA GLY A 12 -10.64 -18.34 27.80
C GLY A 12 -9.34 -19.09 27.52
N ALA A 13 -8.65 -19.49 28.61
CA ALA A 13 -7.50 -20.38 28.51
C ALA A 13 -7.89 -21.73 27.88
N PRO A 14 -7.01 -22.35 27.07
CA PRO A 14 -5.64 -21.93 26.75
C PRO A 14 -5.52 -21.00 25.53
N LEU A 15 -6.62 -20.71 24.83
CA LEU A 15 -6.59 -20.09 23.50
C LEU A 15 -6.42 -18.57 23.53
N ASN A 16 -6.98 -17.90 24.55
CA ASN A 16 -6.79 -16.47 24.84
C ASN A 16 -6.98 -15.54 23.63
N LEU A 17 -7.89 -15.87 22.71
CA LEU A 17 -8.19 -15.00 21.57
C LEU A 17 -8.91 -13.73 22.03
N THR A 18 -8.72 -12.62 21.33
CA THR A 18 -9.48 -11.41 21.60
C THR A 18 -10.91 -11.53 21.05
N PRO A 19 -11.90 -10.79 21.62
CA PRO A 19 -13.24 -10.74 21.06
C PRO A 19 -13.27 -10.36 19.57
N ASP A 20 -12.38 -9.46 19.14
CA ASP A 20 -12.28 -9.00 17.75
C ASP A 20 -11.75 -10.11 16.83
N GLN A 21 -10.78 -10.92 17.27
CA GLN A 21 -10.31 -12.09 16.52
C GLN A 21 -11.43 -13.12 16.34
N VAL A 22 -12.22 -13.39 17.39
CA VAL A 22 -13.38 -14.29 17.30
C VAL A 22 -14.41 -13.77 16.30
N VAL A 23 -14.69 -12.46 16.32
CA VAL A 23 -15.61 -11.81 15.36
C VAL A 23 -15.07 -11.88 13.93
N ALA A 24 -13.77 -11.66 13.73
CA ALA A 24 -13.15 -11.76 12.41
C ALA A 24 -13.28 -13.17 11.81
N ILE A 25 -13.06 -14.22 12.61
CA ILE A 25 -13.26 -15.61 12.17
C ILE A 25 -14.75 -15.90 11.88
N ALA A 26 -15.65 -15.45 12.76
CA ALA A 26 -17.08 -15.72 12.65
C ALA A 26 -17.75 -15.03 11.45
N SER A 27 -17.23 -13.88 11.01
CA SER A 27 -17.82 -13.01 9.99
C SER A 27 -17.66 -13.52 8.54
N ASN A 28 -17.16 -14.75 8.35
CA ASN A 28 -16.91 -15.33 7.04
C ASN A 28 -17.86 -16.50 6.73
N ILE A 29 -17.98 -16.85 5.44
CA ILE A 29 -18.76 -18.02 5.02
C ILE A 29 -18.13 -19.28 5.64
N GLY A 30 -18.94 -20.01 6.42
CA GLY A 30 -18.47 -21.16 7.19
C GLY A 30 -17.82 -20.81 8.53
N GLY A 31 -18.01 -19.59 9.06
CA GLY A 31 -17.39 -19.10 10.29
C GLY A 31 -17.53 -20.03 11.51
N LYS A 32 -18.70 -20.68 11.70
CA LYS A 32 -18.88 -21.70 12.76
C LYS A 32 -17.86 -22.85 12.63
N GLN A 33 -17.66 -23.35 11.42
CA GLN A 33 -16.71 -24.44 11.15
C GLN A 33 -15.27 -23.99 11.34
N ALA A 34 -14.96 -22.73 11.00
CA ALA A 34 -13.64 -22.15 11.25
C ALA A 34 -13.38 -22.03 12.76
N LEU A 35 -14.33 -21.53 13.57
CA LEU A 35 -14.21 -21.44 15.03
C LEU A 35 -13.99 -22.80 15.69
N GLU A 36 -14.76 -23.83 15.31
CA GLU A 36 -14.58 -25.21 15.79
C GLU A 36 -13.17 -25.74 15.45
N THR A 37 -12.67 -25.41 14.26
CA THR A 37 -11.36 -25.86 13.80
C THR A 37 -10.23 -25.12 14.50
N VAL A 38 -10.37 -23.82 14.74
CA VAL A 38 -9.41 -23.02 15.53
C VAL A 38 -9.32 -23.56 16.94
N GLN A 39 -10.45 -23.84 17.60
CA GLN A 39 -10.45 -24.42 18.95
C GLN A 39 -9.63 -25.71 19.00
N ARG A 40 -9.74 -26.56 17.97
CA ARG A 40 -9.06 -27.85 17.89
C ARG A 40 -7.59 -27.73 17.47
N LEU A 41 -7.28 -26.86 16.51
CA LEU A 41 -5.98 -26.84 15.82
C LEU A 41 -5.04 -25.74 16.31
N LEU A 42 -5.51 -24.67 16.94
CA LEU A 42 -4.62 -23.60 17.41
C LEU A 42 -3.51 -24.13 18.33
N PRO A 43 -3.78 -24.94 19.37
CA PRO A 43 -2.70 -25.45 20.23
C PRO A 43 -1.71 -26.30 19.44
N VAL A 44 -2.23 -27.18 18.55
CA VAL A 44 -1.40 -28.08 17.73
C VAL A 44 -0.51 -27.30 16.77
N LEU A 45 -1.06 -26.30 16.07
CA LEU A 45 -0.32 -25.47 15.13
C LEU A 45 0.74 -24.60 15.82
N CYS A 46 0.45 -24.09 17.01
CA CYS A 46 1.41 -23.32 17.79
C CYS A 46 2.53 -24.20 18.36
N GLU A 47 2.19 -25.32 19.00
CA GLU A 47 3.15 -26.18 19.69
C GLU A 47 4.01 -27.00 18.73
N GLN A 48 3.43 -27.54 17.65
CA GLN A 48 4.13 -28.46 16.74
C GLN A 48 4.73 -27.78 15.52
N HIS A 49 4.17 -26.63 15.10
CA HIS A 49 4.60 -25.95 13.87
C HIS A 49 5.09 -24.52 14.11
N GLY A 50 5.13 -24.07 15.37
CA GLY A 50 5.67 -22.75 15.74
C GLY A 50 4.86 -21.57 15.22
N LEU A 51 3.60 -21.79 14.81
CA LEU A 51 2.75 -20.69 14.37
C LEU A 51 2.32 -19.83 15.56
N THR A 52 2.08 -18.54 15.31
CA THR A 52 1.51 -17.66 16.32
C THR A 52 -0.02 -17.74 16.32
N PRO A 53 -0.70 -17.42 17.44
CA PRO A 53 -2.15 -17.29 17.47
C PRO A 53 -2.67 -16.34 16.37
N ASP A 54 -1.97 -15.24 16.10
CA ASP A 54 -2.34 -14.28 15.05
C ASP A 54 -2.28 -14.89 13.65
N GLN A 55 -1.29 -15.74 13.36
CA GLN A 55 -1.20 -16.47 12.09
C GLN A 55 -2.35 -17.45 11.93
N VAL A 56 -2.70 -18.18 12.99
CA VAL A 56 -3.86 -19.10 12.97
C VAL A 56 -5.16 -18.34 12.73
N VAL A 57 -5.33 -17.18 13.38
CA VAL A 57 -6.48 -16.30 13.16
C VAL A 57 -6.51 -15.80 11.72
N ALA A 58 -5.39 -15.32 11.17
CA ALA A 58 -5.31 -14.83 9.79
C ALA A 58 -5.75 -15.89 8.77
N ILE A 59 -5.33 -17.14 8.93
CA ILE A 59 -5.76 -18.26 8.09
C ILE A 59 -7.28 -18.52 8.23
N ALA A 60 -7.77 -18.50 9.47
CA ALA A 60 -9.16 -18.81 9.80
C ALA A 60 -10.16 -17.73 9.37
N SER A 61 -9.73 -16.47 9.28
CA SER A 61 -10.56 -15.29 8.97
C SER A 61 -10.86 -15.11 7.47
N ASN A 62 -10.98 -16.21 6.72
CA ASN A 62 -11.31 -16.22 5.29
C ASN A 62 -12.45 -17.20 4.98
N SER A 63 -13.10 -17.03 3.83
CA SER A 63 -14.07 -18.02 3.35
C SER A 63 -13.37 -19.35 3.09
N GLY A 64 -13.79 -20.39 3.81
CA GLY A 64 -13.08 -21.68 3.80
C GLY A 64 -11.91 -21.77 4.78
N GLY A 65 -11.91 -21.00 5.88
CA GLY A 65 -10.87 -21.06 6.92
C GLY A 65 -10.62 -22.47 7.50
N LYS A 66 -11.68 -23.27 7.73
CA LYS A 66 -11.54 -24.67 8.18
C LYS A 66 -10.65 -25.52 7.26
N PRO A 67 -11.00 -25.71 5.96
CA PRO A 67 -10.17 -26.51 5.08
C PRO A 67 -8.77 -25.92 4.89
N ALA A 68 -8.57 -24.60 5.00
CA ALA A 68 -7.24 -24.00 4.97
C ALA A 68 -6.40 -24.43 6.17
N LEU A 69 -6.91 -24.31 7.41
CA LEU A 69 -6.23 -24.74 8.63
C LEU A 69 -5.84 -26.23 8.61
N GLU A 70 -6.78 -27.10 8.22
CA GLU A 70 -6.51 -28.54 8.08
C GLU A 70 -5.44 -28.84 7.03
N THR A 71 -5.39 -28.03 5.96
CA THR A 71 -4.37 -28.16 4.92
C THR A 71 -3.01 -27.65 5.39
N VAL A 72 -2.96 -26.55 6.16
CA VAL A 72 -1.72 -26.06 6.78
C VAL A 72 -1.14 -27.12 7.72
N GLN A 73 -1.95 -27.67 8.62
CA GLN A 73 -1.49 -28.75 9.51
C GLN A 73 -0.88 -29.92 8.73
N ARG A 74 -1.51 -30.32 7.62
CA ARG A 74 -1.06 -31.45 6.80
C ARG A 74 0.18 -31.13 5.95
N LEU A 75 0.23 -29.94 5.34
CA LEU A 75 1.20 -29.63 4.28
C LEU A 75 2.36 -28.73 4.75
N LEU A 76 2.24 -28.02 5.88
CA LEU A 76 3.32 -27.16 6.36
C LEU A 76 4.65 -27.91 6.51
N PRO A 77 4.73 -29.09 7.16
CA PRO A 77 6.00 -29.82 7.26
C PRO A 77 6.56 -30.19 5.90
N VAL A 78 5.72 -30.70 4.99
CA VAL A 78 6.12 -31.12 3.64
C VAL A 78 6.64 -29.94 2.83
N LEU A 79 5.93 -28.80 2.85
CA LEU A 79 6.31 -27.58 2.13
C LEU A 79 7.60 -26.98 2.67
N CYS A 80 7.83 -27.03 3.98
CA CYS A 80 9.06 -26.53 4.59
C CYS A 80 10.25 -27.47 4.30
N GLU A 81 10.10 -28.77 4.58
CA GLU A 81 11.19 -29.74 4.49
C GLU A 81 11.59 -30.08 3.05
N GLN A 82 10.61 -30.23 2.14
CA GLN A 82 10.87 -30.70 0.77
C GLN A 82 10.99 -29.56 -0.24
N HIS A 83 10.36 -28.42 0.03
CA HIS A 83 10.33 -27.29 -0.91
C HIS A 83 11.01 -26.02 -0.37
N GLY A 84 11.56 -26.07 0.84
CA GLY A 84 12.34 -24.98 1.43
C GLY A 84 11.53 -23.72 1.74
N LEU A 85 10.20 -23.83 1.81
CA LEU A 85 9.36 -22.69 2.19
C LEU A 85 9.47 -22.40 3.68
N THR A 86 9.28 -21.15 4.07
CA THR A 86 9.16 -20.80 5.49
C THR A 86 7.73 -20.99 5.99
N PRO A 87 7.52 -21.18 7.31
CA PRO A 87 6.18 -21.17 7.89
C PRO A 87 5.39 -19.90 7.52
N ASP A 88 6.04 -18.74 7.50
CA ASP A 88 5.43 -17.47 7.11
C ASP A 88 4.94 -17.46 5.67
N GLN A 89 5.69 -18.07 4.73
CA GLN A 89 5.26 -18.22 3.35
C GLN A 89 4.05 -19.15 3.22
N VAL A 90 4.02 -20.25 3.97
CA VAL A 90 2.85 -21.16 4.02
C VAL A 90 1.63 -20.43 4.58
N VAL A 91 1.80 -19.64 5.65
CA VAL A 91 0.74 -18.80 6.22
C VAL A 91 0.25 -17.76 5.22
N ALA A 92 1.14 -17.09 4.48
CA ALA A 92 0.79 -16.11 3.48
C ALA A 92 -0.08 -16.70 2.35
N ILE A 93 0.25 -17.91 1.86
CA ILE A 93 -0.56 -18.62 0.87
C ILE A 93 -1.93 -18.99 1.46
N ALA A 94 -1.95 -19.50 2.70
CA ALA A 94 -3.14 -20.01 3.35
C ALA A 94 -4.15 -18.92 3.77
N SER A 95 -3.67 -17.70 4.03
CA SER A 95 -4.45 -16.58 4.55
C SER A 95 -5.23 -15.82 3.46
N ASN A 96 -5.82 -16.55 2.52
CA ASN A 96 -6.63 -16.02 1.41
C ASN A 96 -7.88 -16.90 1.20
N ASN A 97 -8.88 -16.37 0.49
CA ASN A 97 -10.00 -17.17 0.06
C ASN A 97 -9.52 -18.27 -0.90
N GLY A 98 -9.79 -19.53 -0.55
CA GLY A 98 -9.25 -20.68 -1.27
C GLY A 98 -7.80 -21.03 -0.90
N GLY A 99 -7.35 -20.72 0.33
CA GLY A 99 -6.03 -21.12 0.83
C GLY A 99 -5.73 -22.62 0.68
N LYS A 100 -6.70 -23.52 0.93
CA LYS A 100 -6.55 -24.98 0.69
C LYS A 100 -6.13 -25.30 -0.76
N PRO A 101 -6.93 -24.95 -1.79
CA PRO A 101 -6.55 -25.27 -3.16
C PRO A 101 -5.27 -24.55 -3.60
N ALA A 102 -4.92 -23.39 -3.03
CA ALA A 102 -3.65 -22.72 -3.29
C ALA A 102 -2.46 -23.54 -2.77
N LEU A 103 -2.47 -23.96 -1.50
CA LEU A 103 -1.43 -24.80 -0.89
C LEU A 103 -1.23 -26.13 -1.63
N GLU A 104 -2.32 -26.83 -1.96
CA GLU A 104 -2.27 -28.09 -2.71
C GLU A 104 -1.68 -27.87 -4.12
N THR A 105 -1.93 -26.71 -4.72
CA THR A 105 -1.37 -26.37 -6.03
C THR A 105 0.10 -25.98 -5.95
N VAL A 106 0.52 -25.27 -4.89
CA VAL A 106 1.94 -24.99 -4.63
C VAL A 106 2.71 -26.29 -4.46
N GLN A 107 2.25 -27.20 -3.61
CA GLN A 107 2.89 -28.51 -3.44
C GLN A 107 3.06 -29.25 -4.77
N ARG A 108 2.03 -29.21 -5.63
CA ARG A 108 2.05 -29.90 -6.93
C ARG A 108 2.90 -29.20 -7.99
N LEU A 109 2.86 -27.87 -8.07
CA LEU A 109 3.41 -27.11 -9.19
C LEU A 109 4.74 -26.42 -8.89
N LEU A 110 5.11 -26.23 -7.62
CA LEU A 110 6.37 -25.58 -7.28
C LEU A 110 7.57 -26.27 -7.95
N PRO A 111 7.75 -27.60 -7.89
CA PRO A 111 8.87 -28.25 -8.57
C PRO A 111 8.87 -28.00 -10.08
N VAL A 112 7.70 -28.13 -10.72
CA VAL A 112 7.55 -27.95 -12.17
C VAL A 112 7.86 -26.51 -12.58
N LEU A 113 7.35 -25.52 -11.85
CA LEU A 113 7.58 -24.10 -12.10
C LEU A 113 9.05 -23.69 -11.90
N CYS A 114 9.71 -24.27 -10.89
CA CYS A 114 11.12 -24.01 -10.64
C CYS A 114 12.01 -24.68 -11.69
N GLU A 115 11.83 -25.99 -11.92
CA GLU A 115 12.72 -26.78 -12.79
C GLU A 115 12.53 -26.46 -14.27
N GLN A 116 11.28 -26.33 -14.74
CA GLN A 116 10.99 -26.18 -16.18
C GLN A 116 10.90 -24.72 -16.61
N HIS A 117 10.45 -23.83 -15.70
CA HIS A 117 10.22 -22.43 -16.03
C HIS A 117 11.20 -21.47 -15.38
N GLY A 118 12.08 -21.96 -14.49
CA GLY A 118 13.13 -21.17 -13.85
C GLY A 118 12.58 -20.11 -12.89
N LEU A 119 11.38 -20.32 -12.32
CA LEU A 119 10.87 -19.47 -11.26
C LEU A 119 11.54 -19.79 -9.93
N THR A 120 11.63 -18.82 -9.04
CA THR A 120 12.08 -19.06 -7.66
C THR A 120 10.91 -19.49 -6.78
N PRO A 121 11.15 -20.21 -5.66
CA PRO A 121 10.12 -20.47 -4.67
C PRO A 121 9.39 -19.21 -4.21
N ASP A 122 10.12 -18.10 -3.99
CA ASP A 122 9.53 -16.80 -3.62
C ASP A 122 8.56 -16.26 -4.67
N GLN A 123 8.87 -16.42 -5.97
CA GLN A 123 7.96 -16.02 -7.04
C GLN A 123 6.70 -16.89 -7.07
N VAL A 124 6.83 -18.21 -6.84
CA VAL A 124 5.69 -19.12 -6.73
C VAL A 124 4.81 -18.75 -5.53
N VAL A 125 5.41 -18.44 -4.38
CA VAL A 125 4.71 -17.95 -3.19
C VAL A 125 3.98 -16.65 -3.51
N ALA A 126 4.64 -15.68 -4.15
CA ALA A 126 4.04 -14.40 -4.52
C ALA A 126 2.83 -14.57 -5.45
N ILE A 127 2.87 -15.50 -6.40
CA ILE A 127 1.71 -15.80 -7.28
C ILE A 127 0.57 -16.46 -6.49
N ALA A 128 0.91 -17.33 -5.54
CA ALA A 128 -0.04 -18.13 -4.77
C ALA A 128 -0.73 -17.37 -3.63
N SER A 129 -0.12 -16.29 -3.13
CA SER A 129 -0.54 -15.55 -1.92
C SER A 129 -1.64 -14.53 -2.19
N HIS A 130 -2.63 -14.90 -3.01
CA HIS A 130 -3.78 -14.08 -3.35
C HIS A 130 -5.04 -14.94 -3.51
N ASP A 131 -6.20 -14.29 -3.46
CA ASP A 131 -7.47 -14.90 -3.84
C ASP A 131 -7.40 -15.47 -5.26
N GLY A 132 -7.67 -16.78 -5.36
CA GLY A 132 -7.53 -17.51 -6.62
C GLY A 132 -6.10 -17.90 -6.99
N GLY A 133 -5.16 -17.93 -6.03
CA GLY A 133 -3.76 -18.31 -6.25
C GLY A 133 -3.56 -19.64 -6.99
N LYS A 134 -4.43 -20.65 -6.75
CA LYS A 134 -4.47 -21.88 -7.57
C LYS A 134 -4.59 -21.57 -9.06
N GLN A 135 -5.56 -20.72 -9.43
CA GLN A 135 -5.86 -20.38 -10.81
C GLN A 135 -4.72 -19.58 -11.43
N ALA A 136 -4.09 -18.69 -10.65
CA ALA A 136 -2.92 -17.94 -11.10
C ALA A 136 -1.74 -18.88 -11.41
N LEU A 137 -1.40 -19.80 -10.51
CA LEU A 137 -0.33 -20.79 -10.71
C LEU A 137 -0.56 -21.68 -11.95
N GLU A 138 -1.76 -22.24 -12.10
CA GLU A 138 -2.11 -23.07 -13.26
C GLU A 138 -2.03 -22.27 -14.57
N THR A 139 -2.36 -20.98 -14.52
CA THR A 139 -2.30 -20.10 -15.69
C THR A 139 -0.87 -19.68 -16.01
N VAL A 140 -0.03 -19.43 -15.01
CA VAL A 140 1.42 -19.18 -15.20
C VAL A 140 2.06 -20.39 -15.85
N GLN A 141 1.83 -21.61 -15.34
CA GLN A 141 2.37 -22.83 -15.94
C GLN A 141 2.00 -22.94 -17.43
N ARG A 142 0.74 -22.63 -17.78
CA ARG A 142 0.24 -22.74 -19.15
C ARG A 142 0.72 -21.61 -20.07
N LEU A 143 0.75 -20.37 -19.58
CA LEU A 143 0.94 -19.18 -20.42
C LEU A 143 2.35 -18.59 -20.36
N LEU A 144 3.17 -18.91 -19.36
CA LEU A 144 4.52 -18.37 -19.26
C LEU A 144 5.34 -18.64 -20.53
N PRO A 145 5.41 -19.86 -21.10
CA PRO A 145 6.15 -20.10 -22.35
C PRO A 145 5.62 -19.26 -23.51
N VAL A 146 4.30 -19.23 -23.68
CA VAL A 146 3.63 -18.49 -24.77
C VAL A 146 3.91 -16.98 -24.67
N LEU A 147 3.78 -16.42 -23.47
CA LEU A 147 4.02 -14.99 -23.20
C LEU A 147 5.49 -14.60 -23.40
N CYS A 148 6.42 -15.48 -23.05
CA CYS A 148 7.84 -15.23 -23.25
C CYS A 148 8.24 -15.35 -24.74
N GLU A 149 7.87 -16.45 -25.39
CA GLU A 149 8.31 -16.78 -26.75
C GLU A 149 7.61 -15.92 -27.81
N GLN A 150 6.30 -15.71 -27.69
CA GLN A 150 5.50 -15.03 -28.73
C GLN A 150 5.36 -13.53 -28.48
N HIS A 151 5.41 -13.09 -27.22
CA HIS A 151 5.19 -11.70 -26.86
C HIS A 151 6.42 -11.01 -26.27
N GLY A 152 7.54 -11.74 -26.11
CA GLY A 152 8.81 -11.18 -25.64
C GLY A 152 8.77 -10.69 -24.19
N LEU A 153 7.81 -11.17 -23.38
CA LEU A 153 7.76 -10.82 -21.97
C LEU A 153 8.85 -11.59 -21.20
N THR A 154 9.38 -10.95 -20.17
CA THR A 154 10.28 -11.63 -19.23
C THR A 154 9.47 -12.44 -18.23
N ARG A 155 10.10 -13.47 -17.64
CA ARG A 155 9.52 -14.23 -16.52
C ARG A 155 9.09 -13.31 -15.37
N ALA A 156 9.93 -12.33 -15.03
CA ALA A 156 9.63 -11.35 -13.99
C ALA A 156 8.36 -10.53 -14.29
N GLN A 157 8.13 -10.17 -15.55
CA GLN A 157 6.89 -9.48 -15.96
C GLN A 157 5.67 -10.41 -15.86
N VAL A 158 5.79 -11.68 -16.25
CA VAL A 158 4.70 -12.66 -16.09
C VAL A 158 4.36 -12.86 -14.61
N VAL A 159 5.37 -12.97 -13.74
CA VAL A 159 5.20 -13.03 -12.28
C VAL A 159 4.49 -11.77 -11.76
N ALA A 160 4.96 -10.58 -12.15
CA ALA A 160 4.35 -9.31 -11.72
C ALA A 160 2.86 -9.20 -12.09
N ILE A 161 2.46 -9.68 -13.27
CA ILE A 161 1.05 -9.73 -13.68
C ILE A 161 0.25 -10.74 -12.82
N ALA A 162 0.85 -11.90 -12.55
CA ALA A 162 0.20 -13.02 -11.87
C ALA A 162 0.06 -12.83 -10.34
N SER A 163 0.98 -12.08 -9.72
CA SER A 163 1.03 -11.80 -8.28
C SER A 163 0.06 -10.69 -7.85
N ASN A 164 -1.21 -10.83 -8.26
CA ASN A 164 -2.31 -9.93 -7.88
C ASN A 164 -3.63 -10.71 -7.79
N GLY A 165 -4.63 -10.13 -7.13
CA GLY A 165 -6.00 -10.62 -7.15
C GLY A 165 -6.52 -10.75 -8.58
N GLY A 166 -6.89 -11.97 -8.98
CA GLY A 166 -7.33 -12.26 -10.34
C GLY A 166 -6.20 -12.39 -11.37
N GLY A 167 -4.96 -12.71 -10.97
CA GLY A 167 -3.81 -12.87 -11.85
C GLY A 167 -4.04 -13.76 -13.09
N LYS A 168 -4.86 -14.83 -12.98
CA LYS A 168 -5.31 -15.62 -14.15
C LYS A 168 -5.95 -14.74 -15.23
N GLN A 169 -6.89 -13.90 -14.81
CA GLN A 169 -7.66 -13.03 -15.72
C GLN A 169 -6.75 -11.98 -16.36
N ALA A 170 -5.80 -11.44 -15.58
CA ALA A 170 -4.83 -10.48 -16.09
C ALA A 170 -3.93 -11.12 -17.16
N LEU A 171 -3.36 -12.31 -16.89
CA LEU A 171 -2.51 -13.05 -17.85
C LEU A 171 -3.24 -13.38 -19.16
N GLU A 172 -4.46 -13.91 -19.06
CA GLU A 172 -5.29 -14.23 -20.25
C GLU A 172 -5.62 -12.97 -21.06
N THR A 173 -5.83 -11.85 -20.38
CA THR A 173 -6.10 -10.57 -21.03
C THR A 173 -4.86 -9.98 -21.68
N VAL A 174 -3.69 -10.08 -21.04
CA VAL A 174 -2.41 -9.69 -21.65
C VAL A 174 -2.15 -10.50 -22.91
N GLN A 175 -2.29 -11.83 -22.85
CA GLN A 175 -2.12 -12.69 -24.03
C GLN A 175 -3.01 -12.24 -25.20
N ARG A 176 -4.29 -11.94 -24.92
CA ARG A 176 -5.27 -11.53 -25.93
C ARG A 176 -5.04 -10.12 -26.46
N LEU A 177 -4.76 -9.15 -25.58
CA LEU A 177 -4.78 -7.72 -25.90
C LEU A 177 -3.41 -7.14 -26.21
N LEU A 178 -2.31 -7.74 -25.77
CA LEU A 178 -0.97 -7.21 -26.04
C LEU A 178 -0.73 -6.99 -27.55
N PRO A 179 -1.03 -7.93 -28.46
CA PRO A 179 -0.87 -7.69 -29.89
C PRO A 179 -1.74 -6.53 -30.40
N VAL A 180 -2.98 -6.45 -29.94
CA VAL A 180 -3.95 -5.41 -30.35
C VAL A 180 -3.49 -4.03 -29.89
N LEU A 181 -3.14 -3.89 -28.60
CA LEU A 181 -2.69 -2.62 -28.01
C LEU A 181 -1.39 -2.12 -28.64
N ARG A 182 -0.48 -3.04 -29.01
CA ARG A 182 0.75 -2.69 -29.73
C ARG A 182 0.45 -2.18 -31.14
N GLN A 183 -0.36 -2.91 -31.90
CA GLN A 183 -0.59 -2.61 -33.32
C GLN A 183 -1.51 -1.40 -33.52
N ALA A 184 -2.59 -1.31 -32.74
CA ALA A 184 -3.61 -0.27 -32.92
C ALA A 184 -3.29 1.03 -32.18
N HIS A 185 -2.54 0.96 -31.06
CA HIS A 185 -2.33 2.11 -30.17
C HIS A 185 -0.85 2.40 -29.88
N GLY A 186 0.08 1.66 -30.46
CA GLY A 186 1.52 1.89 -30.30
C GLY A 186 2.05 1.66 -28.89
N LEU A 187 1.29 1.00 -28.00
CA LEU A 187 1.75 0.74 -26.64
C LEU A 187 2.91 -0.26 -26.64
N THR A 188 3.89 -0.05 -25.78
CA THR A 188 4.99 -1.01 -25.61
C THR A 188 4.56 -2.20 -24.74
N PRO A 189 5.22 -3.37 -24.85
CA PRO A 189 4.99 -4.48 -23.93
C PRO A 189 5.14 -4.07 -22.45
N ALA A 190 6.11 -3.21 -22.13
CA ALA A 190 6.32 -2.70 -20.78
C ALA A 190 5.13 -1.89 -20.24
N GLN A 191 4.50 -1.07 -21.09
CA GLN A 191 3.29 -0.33 -20.71
C GLN A 191 2.09 -1.26 -20.50
N VAL A 192 1.92 -2.28 -21.34
CA VAL A 192 0.86 -3.30 -21.16
C VAL A 192 1.06 -4.07 -19.85
N VAL A 193 2.30 -4.43 -19.52
CA VAL A 193 2.64 -5.07 -18.25
C VAL A 193 2.35 -4.14 -17.07
N ALA A 194 2.72 -2.86 -17.15
CA ALA A 194 2.45 -1.89 -16.09
C ALA A 194 0.95 -1.77 -15.78
N ILE A 195 0.10 -1.69 -16.81
CA ILE A 195 -1.37 -1.66 -16.64
C ILE A 195 -1.90 -2.95 -16.00
N ALA A 196 -1.33 -4.10 -16.38
CA ALA A 196 -1.81 -5.41 -15.96
C ALA A 196 -1.35 -5.84 -14.56
N SER A 197 -0.28 -5.25 -14.02
CA SER A 197 0.38 -5.67 -12.78
C SER A 197 -0.23 -5.05 -11.52
N HIS A 198 -1.56 -4.98 -11.48
CA HIS A 198 -2.34 -4.48 -10.36
C HIS A 198 -3.63 -5.28 -10.19
N ASP A 199 -4.23 -5.21 -9.00
CA ASP A 199 -5.59 -5.71 -8.79
C ASP A 199 -6.57 -5.11 -9.79
N GLY A 200 -7.27 -5.99 -10.52
CA GLY A 200 -8.17 -5.58 -11.60
C GLY A 200 -7.47 -5.26 -12.93
N GLY A 201 -6.21 -5.67 -13.14
CA GLY A 201 -5.45 -5.42 -14.37
C GLY A 201 -6.16 -5.82 -15.67
N LYS A 202 -6.96 -6.90 -15.66
CA LYS A 202 -7.87 -7.25 -16.79
C LYS A 202 -8.78 -6.07 -17.16
N GLN A 203 -9.46 -5.52 -16.16
CA GLN A 203 -10.42 -4.44 -16.35
C GLN A 203 -9.73 -3.18 -16.85
N ALA A 204 -8.55 -2.86 -16.30
CA ALA A 204 -7.77 -1.72 -16.76
C ALA A 204 -7.35 -1.88 -18.23
N LEU A 205 -6.85 -3.04 -18.65
CA LEU A 205 -6.48 -3.29 -20.04
C LEU A 205 -7.66 -3.18 -21.02
N GLU A 206 -8.82 -3.76 -20.66
CA GLU A 206 -10.04 -3.67 -21.48
C GLU A 206 -10.51 -2.22 -21.60
N THR A 207 -10.44 -1.44 -20.52
CA THR A 207 -10.79 -0.01 -20.54
C THR A 207 -9.78 0.82 -21.31
N VAL A 208 -8.48 0.53 -21.25
CA VAL A 208 -7.47 1.20 -22.09
C VAL A 208 -7.76 0.96 -23.57
N GLN A 209 -8.03 -0.30 -23.96
CA GLN A 209 -8.40 -0.60 -25.34
C GLN A 209 -9.63 0.19 -25.80
N GLN A 210 -10.64 0.32 -24.92
CA GLN A 210 -11.89 1.01 -25.24
C GLN A 210 -11.74 2.53 -25.29
N LEU A 211 -11.04 3.12 -24.31
CA LEU A 211 -11.07 4.57 -24.06
C LEU A 211 -9.84 5.30 -24.58
N LEU A 212 -8.71 4.64 -24.86
CA LEU A 212 -7.52 5.31 -25.36
C LEU A 212 -7.81 6.14 -26.62
N PRO A 213 -8.51 5.65 -27.66
CA PRO A 213 -8.82 6.46 -28.84
C PRO A 213 -9.66 7.69 -28.49
N VAL A 214 -10.71 7.50 -27.67
CA VAL A 214 -11.62 8.58 -27.25
C VAL A 214 -10.87 9.66 -26.47
N LEU A 215 -10.05 9.26 -25.50
CA LEU A 215 -9.26 10.17 -24.66
C LEU A 215 -8.21 10.95 -25.48
N CYS A 216 -7.61 10.32 -26.48
CA CYS A 216 -6.63 10.99 -27.35
C CYS A 216 -7.33 11.96 -28.33
N GLU A 217 -8.36 11.50 -29.03
CA GLU A 217 -9.00 12.25 -30.11
C GLU A 217 -9.87 13.40 -29.58
N GLN A 218 -10.61 13.18 -28.49
CA GLN A 218 -11.58 14.15 -27.98
C GLN A 218 -11.02 15.04 -26.86
N HIS A 219 -10.03 14.55 -26.11
CA HIS A 219 -9.50 15.24 -24.94
C HIS A 219 -8.01 15.58 -25.05
N GLY A 220 -7.37 15.27 -26.19
CA GLY A 220 -5.99 15.64 -26.46
C GLY A 220 -4.96 14.94 -25.56
N LEU A 221 -5.35 13.88 -24.85
CA LEU A 221 -4.42 13.14 -24.01
C LEU A 221 -3.46 12.32 -24.86
N THR A 222 -2.25 12.10 -24.36
CA THR A 222 -1.28 11.22 -24.99
C THR A 222 -1.50 9.77 -24.55
N PRO A 223 -1.09 8.77 -25.36
CA PRO A 223 -1.08 7.37 -24.91
C PRO A 223 -0.30 7.16 -23.62
N ALA A 224 0.79 7.91 -23.40
CA ALA A 224 1.58 7.84 -22.17
C ALA A 224 0.79 8.30 -20.94
N GLN A 225 -0.02 9.36 -21.07
CA GLN A 225 -0.89 9.83 -19.99
C GLN A 225 -2.01 8.83 -19.69
N VAL A 226 -2.62 8.22 -20.71
CA VAL A 226 -3.63 7.15 -20.53
C VAL A 226 -3.01 5.95 -19.80
N VAL A 227 -1.80 5.54 -20.17
CA VAL A 227 -1.07 4.47 -19.47
C VAL A 227 -0.79 4.84 -18.02
N ALA A 228 -0.35 6.07 -17.72
CA ALA A 228 -0.08 6.52 -16.37
C ALA A 228 -1.33 6.45 -15.47
N ILE A 229 -2.48 6.87 -15.99
CA ILE A 229 -3.78 6.77 -15.27
C ILE A 229 -4.15 5.30 -15.02
N ALA A 230 -3.93 4.43 -16.01
CA ALA A 230 -4.33 3.04 -15.97
C ALA A 230 -3.42 2.13 -15.12
N SER A 231 -2.15 2.49 -14.94
CA SER A 231 -1.13 1.69 -14.24
C SER A 231 -1.17 1.91 -12.72
N ASN A 232 -2.37 1.81 -12.16
CA ASN A 232 -2.65 1.99 -10.73
C ASN A 232 -3.83 1.09 -10.31
N ILE A 233 -3.93 0.80 -9.02
CA ILE A 233 -5.12 0.12 -8.46
C ILE A 233 -6.36 0.96 -8.78
N GLY A 234 -7.35 0.34 -9.42
CA GLY A 234 -8.56 1.01 -9.87
C GLY A 234 -8.41 1.80 -11.18
N GLY A 235 -7.38 1.53 -11.99
CA GLY A 235 -7.11 2.21 -13.26
C GLY A 235 -8.32 2.34 -14.21
N LYS A 236 -9.16 1.29 -14.31
CA LYS A 236 -10.46 1.38 -15.04
C LYS A 236 -11.32 2.54 -14.55
N GLN A 237 -11.51 2.63 -13.24
CA GLN A 237 -12.37 3.63 -12.62
C GLN A 237 -11.79 5.04 -12.79
N ALA A 238 -10.46 5.17 -12.73
CA ALA A 238 -9.79 6.43 -12.99
C ALA A 238 -10.00 6.88 -14.44
N LEU A 239 -9.78 6.01 -15.43
CA LEU A 239 -10.01 6.32 -16.85
C LEU A 239 -11.45 6.72 -17.16
N GLU A 240 -12.43 5.96 -16.68
CA GLU A 240 -13.86 6.29 -16.85
C GLU A 240 -14.21 7.65 -16.23
N THR A 241 -13.56 7.99 -15.10
CA THR A 241 -13.77 9.26 -14.42
C THR A 241 -13.08 10.42 -15.13
N VAL A 242 -11.87 10.22 -15.67
CA VAL A 242 -11.19 11.21 -16.52
C VAL A 242 -12.05 11.53 -17.74
N GLN A 243 -12.53 10.52 -18.46
CA GLN A 243 -13.41 10.73 -19.62
C GLN A 243 -14.65 11.58 -19.25
N ARG A 244 -15.26 11.29 -18.09
CA ARG A 244 -16.49 11.97 -17.64
C ARG A 244 -16.23 13.39 -17.12
N LEU A 245 -15.15 13.60 -16.37
CA LEU A 245 -14.93 14.82 -15.59
C LEU A 245 -13.92 15.78 -16.22
N LEU A 246 -13.06 15.34 -17.15
CA LEU A 246 -12.08 16.22 -17.78
C LEU A 246 -12.73 17.47 -18.39
N PRO A 247 -13.82 17.39 -19.18
CA PRO A 247 -14.47 18.59 -19.72
C PRO A 247 -14.96 19.54 -18.62
N VAL A 248 -15.62 18.98 -17.60
CA VAL A 248 -16.16 19.77 -16.48
C VAL A 248 -15.05 20.48 -15.70
N LEU A 249 -13.98 19.76 -15.37
CA LEU A 249 -12.84 20.30 -14.62
C LEU A 249 -12.08 21.38 -15.42
N CYS A 250 -11.94 21.21 -16.73
CA CYS A 250 -11.28 22.20 -17.57
C CYS A 250 -12.15 23.44 -17.79
N GLU A 251 -13.40 23.26 -18.19
CA GLU A 251 -14.29 24.36 -18.58
C GLU A 251 -14.80 25.16 -17.38
N GLN A 252 -15.15 24.49 -16.27
CA GLN A 252 -15.78 25.16 -15.12
C GLN A 252 -14.79 25.53 -14.02
N HIS A 253 -13.67 24.81 -13.92
CA HIS A 253 -12.70 25.00 -12.85
C HIS A 253 -11.32 25.45 -13.34
N GLY A 254 -11.16 25.64 -14.66
CA GLY A 254 -9.94 26.18 -15.27
C GLY A 254 -8.72 25.27 -15.13
N LEU A 255 -8.91 23.99 -14.82
CA LEU A 255 -7.80 23.03 -14.75
C LEU A 255 -7.31 22.69 -16.15
N THR A 256 -6.04 22.33 -16.25
CA THR A 256 -5.47 21.80 -17.50
C THR A 256 -5.65 20.28 -17.57
N PRO A 257 -5.65 19.69 -18.78
CA PRO A 257 -5.62 18.23 -18.94
C PRO A 257 -4.48 17.58 -18.17
N ASP A 258 -3.29 18.20 -18.13
CA ASP A 258 -2.13 17.70 -17.40
C ASP A 258 -2.37 17.65 -15.89
N GLN A 259 -3.05 18.66 -15.32
CA GLN A 259 -3.44 18.65 -13.91
C GLN A 259 -4.47 17.55 -13.62
N VAL A 260 -5.44 17.34 -14.51
CA VAL A 260 -6.42 16.24 -14.37
C VAL A 260 -5.71 14.87 -14.43
N VAL A 261 -4.75 14.70 -15.33
CA VAL A 261 -3.92 13.49 -15.43
C VAL A 261 -3.09 13.29 -14.15
N ALA A 262 -2.46 14.34 -13.62
CA ALA A 262 -1.67 14.27 -12.40
C ALA A 262 -2.50 13.82 -11.18
N ILE A 263 -3.74 14.31 -11.05
CA ILE A 263 -4.67 13.87 -10.01
C ILE A 263 -5.06 12.40 -10.20
N ALA A 264 -5.37 12.02 -11.44
CA ALA A 264 -5.90 10.69 -11.76
C ALA A 264 -4.85 9.56 -11.71
N SER A 265 -3.56 9.87 -11.86
CA SER A 265 -2.46 8.91 -12.00
C SER A 265 -1.93 8.38 -10.65
N ASN A 266 -2.81 8.25 -9.65
CA ASN A 266 -2.50 7.76 -8.31
C ASN A 266 -3.50 6.68 -7.87
N GLY A 267 -3.15 5.94 -6.82
CA GLY A 267 -4.09 5.04 -6.14
C GLY A 267 -5.32 5.82 -5.64
N GLY A 268 -6.49 5.51 -6.20
CA GLY A 268 -7.73 6.25 -5.91
C GLY A 268 -7.92 7.53 -6.73
N GLY A 269 -7.40 7.61 -7.96
CA GLY A 269 -7.62 8.74 -8.85
C GLY A 269 -9.09 9.12 -9.06
N LYS A 270 -10.02 8.16 -9.17
CA LYS A 270 -11.48 8.43 -9.25
C LYS A 270 -11.99 9.26 -8.06
N PRO A 271 -11.89 8.78 -6.80
CA PRO A 271 -12.36 9.57 -5.67
C PRO A 271 -11.61 10.90 -5.51
N ALA A 272 -10.34 11.01 -5.93
CA ALA A 272 -9.63 12.28 -5.93
C ALA A 272 -10.26 13.30 -6.91
N LEU A 273 -10.49 12.92 -8.17
CA LEU A 273 -11.15 13.78 -9.17
C LEU A 273 -12.55 14.22 -8.74
N GLU A 274 -13.38 13.30 -8.24
CA GLU A 274 -14.73 13.63 -7.74
C GLU A 274 -14.68 14.58 -6.54
N THR A 275 -13.63 14.48 -5.72
CA THR A 275 -13.42 15.38 -4.58
C THR A 275 -12.94 16.75 -5.02
N VAL A 276 -12.04 16.83 -6.01
CA VAL A 276 -11.62 18.11 -6.61
C VAL A 276 -12.82 18.82 -7.21
N GLN A 277 -13.63 18.15 -8.02
CA GLN A 277 -14.86 18.74 -8.59
C GLN A 277 -15.77 19.34 -7.51
N ARG A 278 -15.95 18.63 -6.39
CA ARG A 278 -16.84 19.06 -5.30
C ARG A 278 -16.24 20.15 -4.41
N LEU A 279 -14.95 20.07 -4.10
CA LEU A 279 -14.31 20.89 -3.06
C LEU A 279 -13.48 22.05 -3.60
N LEU A 280 -13.05 22.03 -4.87
CA LEU A 280 -12.24 23.11 -5.44
C LEU A 280 -12.91 24.48 -5.26
N PRO A 281 -14.21 24.68 -5.57
CA PRO A 281 -14.85 25.98 -5.37
C PRO A 281 -14.81 26.43 -3.91
N VAL A 282 -15.16 25.53 -2.99
CA VAL A 282 -15.20 25.82 -1.54
C VAL A 282 -13.82 26.17 -1.01
N LEU A 283 -12.79 25.40 -1.38
CA LEU A 283 -11.41 25.62 -0.96
C LEU A 283 -10.84 26.93 -1.51
N CYS A 284 -11.19 27.30 -2.73
CA CYS A 284 -10.73 28.55 -3.33
C CYS A 284 -11.46 29.76 -2.74
N GLU A 285 -12.79 29.73 -2.71
CA GLU A 285 -13.62 30.86 -2.30
C GLU A 285 -13.56 31.13 -0.79
N GLN A 286 -13.58 30.08 0.04
CA GLN A 286 -13.69 30.23 1.49
C GLN A 286 -12.34 30.16 2.21
N HIS A 287 -11.35 29.50 1.61
CA HIS A 287 -10.05 29.29 2.25
C HIS A 287 -8.90 29.96 1.50
N GLY A 288 -9.17 30.62 0.37
CA GLY A 288 -8.20 31.40 -0.38
C GLY A 288 -7.10 30.55 -1.00
N LEU A 289 -7.35 29.25 -1.20
CA LEU A 289 -6.42 28.39 -1.93
C LEU A 289 -6.53 28.68 -3.44
N THR A 290 -5.44 28.43 -4.15
CA THR A 290 -5.43 28.47 -5.61
C THR A 290 -5.78 27.10 -6.20
N PRO A 291 -6.28 27.04 -7.45
CA PRO A 291 -6.46 25.76 -8.15
C PRO A 291 -5.19 24.90 -8.15
N ASP A 292 -4.01 25.51 -8.36
CA ASP A 292 -2.73 24.81 -8.34
C ASP A 292 -2.42 24.17 -6.98
N GLN A 293 -2.75 24.85 -5.88
CA GLN A 293 -2.60 24.28 -4.54
C GLN A 293 -3.57 23.11 -4.31
N VAL A 294 -4.81 23.21 -4.79
CA VAL A 294 -5.78 22.11 -4.71
C VAL A 294 -5.29 20.91 -5.53
N VAL A 295 -4.77 21.14 -6.74
CA VAL A 295 -4.16 20.11 -7.58
C VAL A 295 -2.96 19.46 -6.88
N ALA A 296 -2.08 20.26 -6.27
CA ALA A 296 -0.93 19.76 -5.54
C ALA A 296 -1.32 18.87 -4.36
N ILE A 297 -2.41 19.18 -3.65
CA ILE A 297 -2.92 18.33 -2.56
C ILE A 297 -3.52 17.02 -3.12
N ALA A 298 -4.20 17.11 -4.26
CA ALA A 298 -4.95 16.00 -4.86
C ALA A 298 -4.07 15.00 -5.63
N SER A 299 -2.89 15.41 -6.08
CA SER A 299 -1.98 14.63 -6.95
C SER A 299 -1.10 13.65 -6.18
N HIS A 300 -1.68 12.98 -5.18
CA HIS A 300 -1.01 12.02 -4.31
C HIS A 300 -1.96 10.87 -3.95
N ASP A 301 -1.38 9.75 -3.50
CA ASP A 301 -2.18 8.65 -2.94
C ASP A 301 -3.02 9.15 -1.77
N GLY A 302 -4.32 8.91 -1.83
CA GLY A 302 -5.27 9.42 -0.84
C GLY A 302 -5.60 10.91 -0.96
N GLY A 303 -5.39 11.53 -2.13
CA GLY A 303 -5.71 12.96 -2.39
C GLY A 303 -7.13 13.37 -1.96
N LYS A 304 -8.14 12.50 -2.12
CA LYS A 304 -9.48 12.71 -1.54
C LYS A 304 -9.43 13.03 -0.05
N GLN A 305 -8.74 12.17 0.71
CA GLN A 305 -8.65 12.28 2.17
C GLN A 305 -7.89 13.53 2.58
N ALA A 306 -6.84 13.88 1.84
CA ALA A 306 -6.08 15.10 2.07
C ALA A 306 -6.96 16.35 1.86
N LEU A 307 -7.69 16.45 0.75
CA LEU A 307 -8.60 17.58 0.48
C LEU A 307 -9.70 17.73 1.53
N GLU A 308 -10.38 16.64 1.89
CA GLU A 308 -11.42 16.65 2.94
C GLU A 308 -10.85 17.08 4.29
N THR A 309 -9.60 16.72 4.59
CA THR A 309 -8.92 17.10 5.82
C THR A 309 -8.46 18.55 5.81
N VAL A 310 -7.96 19.05 4.68
CA VAL A 310 -7.63 20.47 4.49
C VAL A 310 -8.87 21.33 4.69
N GLN A 311 -10.00 20.98 4.05
CA GLN A 311 -11.25 21.71 4.24
C GLN A 311 -11.66 21.78 5.72
N ARG A 312 -11.53 20.67 6.45
CA ARG A 312 -11.92 20.58 7.87
C ARG A 312 -10.95 21.30 8.80
N LEU A 313 -9.64 21.14 8.59
CA LEU A 313 -8.62 21.54 9.56
C LEU A 313 -7.94 22.87 9.24
N LEU A 314 -7.96 23.34 7.99
CA LEU A 314 -7.34 24.63 7.64
C LEU A 314 -7.85 25.78 8.53
N PRO A 315 -9.16 25.96 8.79
CA PRO A 315 -9.62 27.02 9.69
C PRO A 315 -9.06 26.88 11.11
N VAL A 316 -9.03 25.65 11.64
CA VAL A 316 -8.55 25.36 13.01
C VAL A 316 -7.06 25.61 13.12
N LEU A 317 -6.26 25.09 12.18
CA LEU A 317 -4.80 25.25 12.18
C LEU A 317 -4.38 26.72 12.04
N ARG A 318 -5.12 27.50 11.26
CA ARG A 318 -4.89 28.94 11.13
C ARG A 318 -5.23 29.69 12.42
N GLN A 319 -6.42 29.46 12.98
CA GLN A 319 -6.93 30.22 14.11
C GLN A 319 -6.24 29.86 15.42
N ALA A 320 -6.01 28.57 15.67
CA ALA A 320 -5.48 28.08 16.94
C ALA A 320 -3.95 27.98 16.97
N HIS A 321 -3.30 27.82 15.81
CA HIS A 321 -1.85 27.56 15.74
C HIS A 321 -1.10 28.55 14.84
N GLY A 322 -1.77 29.54 14.26
CA GLY A 322 -1.13 30.59 13.46
C GLY A 322 -0.53 30.11 12.15
N LEU A 323 -0.80 28.87 11.71
CA LEU A 323 -0.24 28.36 10.46
C LEU A 323 -0.83 29.12 9.27
N THR A 324 -0.02 29.30 8.23
CA THR A 324 -0.47 29.91 6.98
C THR A 324 -1.15 28.87 6.07
N PRO A 325 -2.04 29.28 5.14
CA PRO A 325 -2.57 28.36 4.13
C PRO A 325 -1.47 27.64 3.34
N ALA A 326 -0.37 28.33 3.02
CA ALA A 326 0.76 27.74 2.31
C ALA A 326 1.44 26.60 3.10
N GLN A 327 1.59 26.75 4.42
CA GLN A 327 2.13 25.69 5.28
C GLN A 327 1.17 24.49 5.36
N VAL A 328 -0.14 24.74 5.46
CA VAL A 328 -1.14 23.66 5.45
C VAL A 328 -1.11 22.90 4.11
N VAL A 329 -0.98 23.61 2.99
CA VAL A 329 -0.81 22.99 1.66
C VAL A 329 0.47 22.16 1.63
N ALA A 330 1.61 22.68 2.09
CA ALA A 330 2.87 21.95 2.10
C ALA A 330 2.81 20.66 2.93
N ILE A 331 2.10 20.65 4.05
CA ILE A 331 1.86 19.44 4.85
C ILE A 331 0.96 18.44 4.09
N ALA A 332 -0.08 18.94 3.42
CA ALA A 332 -1.09 18.13 2.76
C ALA A 332 -0.65 17.55 1.40
N SER A 333 0.27 18.22 0.70
CA SER A 333 0.83 17.83 -0.62
C SER A 333 1.91 16.74 -0.49
N ASN A 334 1.55 15.66 0.20
CA ASN A 334 2.40 14.48 0.40
C ASN A 334 1.52 13.23 0.51
N ASN A 335 2.09 12.07 0.19
CA ASN A 335 1.47 10.79 0.54
C ASN A 335 1.22 10.74 2.05
N GLY A 336 -0.03 10.58 2.46
CA GLY A 336 -0.43 10.67 3.87
C GLY A 336 -0.65 12.10 4.40
N GLY A 337 -1.00 13.06 3.55
CA GLY A 337 -1.32 14.43 3.97
C GLY A 337 -2.41 14.51 5.06
N LYS A 338 -3.46 13.67 5.01
CA LYS A 338 -4.47 13.59 6.08
C LYS A 338 -3.86 13.25 7.45
N PRO A 339 -3.20 12.09 7.64
CA PRO A 339 -2.64 11.77 8.94
C PRO A 339 -1.55 12.77 9.38
N ALA A 340 -0.82 13.40 8.45
CA ALA A 340 0.12 14.46 8.80
C ALA A 340 -0.59 15.68 9.40
N LEU A 341 -1.64 16.21 8.76
CA LEU A 341 -2.43 17.34 9.26
C LEU A 341 -3.08 17.05 10.63
N GLU A 342 -3.66 15.87 10.80
CA GLU A 342 -4.25 15.44 12.08
C GLU A 342 -3.19 15.34 13.19
N THR A 343 -1.98 14.92 12.83
CA THR A 343 -0.85 14.83 13.76
C THR A 343 -0.31 16.20 14.12
N VAL A 344 -0.21 17.13 13.16
CA VAL A 344 0.17 18.53 13.42
C VAL A 344 -0.84 19.17 14.37
N GLN A 345 -2.15 19.02 14.13
CA GLN A 345 -3.18 19.55 15.02
C GLN A 345 -3.00 19.04 16.47
N ARG A 346 -2.67 17.76 16.63
CA ARG A 346 -2.52 17.14 17.96
C ARG A 346 -1.20 17.49 18.64
N LEU A 347 -0.09 17.48 17.90
CA LEU A 347 1.26 17.52 18.45
C LEU A 347 1.92 18.90 18.39
N LEU A 348 1.46 19.82 17.54
CA LEU A 348 2.06 21.16 17.47
C LEU A 348 2.09 21.84 18.85
N PRO A 349 0.98 21.89 19.64
CA PRO A 349 1.03 22.50 20.97
C PRO A 349 2.02 21.80 21.90
N VAL A 350 2.01 20.45 21.90
CA VAL A 350 2.87 19.64 22.75
C VAL A 350 4.35 19.87 22.44
N LEU A 351 4.72 19.85 21.16
CA LEU A 351 6.10 20.05 20.72
C LEU A 351 6.60 21.47 20.98
N CYS A 352 5.73 22.48 20.84
CA CYS A 352 6.11 23.85 21.15
C CYS A 352 6.26 24.08 22.65
N GLU A 353 5.28 23.66 23.46
CA GLU A 353 5.24 23.92 24.90
C GLU A 353 6.25 23.10 25.69
N GLN A 354 6.43 21.82 25.33
CA GLN A 354 7.26 20.89 26.11
C GLN A 354 8.68 20.74 25.57
N HIS A 355 8.88 20.96 24.27
CA HIS A 355 10.18 20.74 23.61
C HIS A 355 10.76 22.01 22.99
N GLY A 356 10.08 23.16 23.12
CA GLY A 356 10.58 24.46 22.67
C GLY A 356 10.71 24.58 21.15
N LEU A 357 10.08 23.69 20.37
CA LEU A 357 10.12 23.78 18.91
C LEU A 357 9.25 24.93 18.42
N THR A 358 9.62 25.50 17.28
CA THR A 358 8.79 26.52 16.62
C THR A 358 7.72 25.87 15.72
N PRO A 359 6.60 26.56 15.44
CA PRO A 359 5.63 26.09 14.45
C PRO A 359 6.27 25.81 13.09
N ASP A 360 7.26 26.61 12.66
CA ASP A 360 7.96 26.41 11.39
C ASP A 360 8.79 25.12 11.39
N GLN A 361 9.42 24.76 12.51
CA GLN A 361 10.13 23.49 12.66
C GLN A 361 9.14 22.31 12.60
N VAL A 362 7.99 22.41 13.27
CA VAL A 362 6.94 21.39 13.20
C VAL A 362 6.42 21.23 11.77
N VAL A 363 6.20 22.33 11.05
CA VAL A 363 5.81 22.30 9.63
C VAL A 363 6.89 21.64 8.79
N ALA A 364 8.16 22.01 8.96
CA ALA A 364 9.28 21.42 8.20
C ALA A 364 9.37 19.90 8.39
N ILE A 365 9.14 19.39 9.61
CA ILE A 365 9.07 17.94 9.87
C ILE A 365 7.85 17.32 9.17
N ALA A 366 6.69 17.98 9.26
CA ALA A 366 5.42 17.46 8.76
C ALA A 366 5.27 17.48 7.23
N SER A 367 5.95 18.40 6.53
CA SER A 367 5.89 18.61 5.08
C SER A 367 6.70 17.60 4.26
N ASN A 368 6.81 16.37 4.74
CA ASN A 368 7.53 15.28 4.09
C ASN A 368 6.64 14.02 4.00
N ILE A 369 6.98 13.12 3.08
CA ILE A 369 6.40 11.77 3.03
C ILE A 369 6.67 11.09 4.40
N GLY A 370 5.59 10.71 5.08
CA GLY A 370 5.67 10.14 6.42
C GLY A 370 5.75 11.16 7.56
N GLY A 371 5.39 12.43 7.33
CA GLY A 371 5.45 13.51 8.34
C GLY A 371 4.78 13.19 9.68
N LYS A 372 3.66 12.44 9.68
CA LYS A 372 3.06 11.90 10.92
C LYS A 372 4.09 11.11 11.74
N GLN A 373 4.76 10.15 11.10
CA GLN A 373 5.71 9.26 11.76
C GLN A 373 6.92 10.01 12.26
N ALA A 374 7.42 10.99 11.49
CA ALA A 374 8.51 11.85 11.91
C ALA A 374 8.12 12.66 13.17
N LEU A 375 6.95 13.32 13.20
CA LEU A 375 6.47 14.07 14.36
C LEU A 375 6.30 13.20 15.62
N GLU A 376 5.67 12.03 15.49
CA GLU A 376 5.50 11.08 16.62
C GLU A 376 6.86 10.58 17.13
N THR A 377 7.84 10.45 16.24
CA THR A 377 9.19 10.02 16.60
C THR A 377 9.98 11.15 17.27
N VAL A 378 9.86 12.39 16.77
CA VAL A 378 10.46 13.57 17.42
C VAL A 378 9.92 13.72 18.84
N GLN A 379 8.59 13.65 19.03
CA GLN A 379 8.00 13.71 20.37
C GLN A 379 8.60 12.66 21.32
N ARG A 380 8.81 11.44 20.83
CA ARG A 380 9.32 10.33 21.65
C ARG A 380 10.83 10.41 21.91
N LEU A 381 11.61 10.79 20.90
CA LEU A 381 13.07 10.65 20.91
C LEU A 381 13.83 11.95 21.17
N LEU A 382 13.21 13.12 20.99
CA LEU A 382 13.88 14.40 21.23
C LEU A 382 14.47 14.49 22.65
N PRO A 383 13.75 14.14 23.75
CA PRO A 383 14.34 14.18 25.08
C PRO A 383 15.55 13.24 25.22
N VAL A 384 15.44 12.02 24.70
CA VAL A 384 16.51 11.01 24.78
C VAL A 384 17.75 11.45 24.00
N LEU A 385 17.55 11.96 22.78
CA LEU A 385 18.64 12.44 21.92
C LEU A 385 19.35 13.66 22.49
N CYS A 386 18.61 14.57 23.12
CA CYS A 386 19.20 15.74 23.77
C CYS A 386 19.93 15.36 25.05
N GLU A 387 19.29 14.60 25.95
CA GLU A 387 19.83 14.31 27.28
C GLU A 387 20.98 13.30 27.26
N GLN A 388 20.89 12.25 26.44
CA GLN A 388 21.84 11.14 26.45
C GLN A 388 22.92 11.27 25.36
N HIS A 389 22.61 11.95 24.26
CA HIS A 389 23.49 12.04 23.10
C HIS A 389 23.98 13.46 22.82
N GLY A 390 23.54 14.45 23.61
CA GLY A 390 24.00 15.83 23.53
C GLY A 390 23.59 16.56 22.26
N LEU A 391 22.61 16.03 21.51
CA LEU A 391 22.10 16.70 20.31
C LEU A 391 21.27 17.92 20.70
N THR A 392 21.26 18.93 19.85
CA THR A 392 20.38 20.08 19.99
C THR A 392 19.00 19.80 19.36
N PRO A 393 17.93 20.47 19.82
CA PRO A 393 16.63 20.39 19.15
C PRO A 393 16.71 20.69 17.64
N ASP A 394 17.52 21.68 17.25
CA ASP A 394 17.71 22.04 15.84
C ASP A 394 18.34 20.91 15.02
N GLN A 395 19.29 20.16 15.60
CA GLN A 395 19.87 18.98 14.95
C GLN A 395 18.84 17.85 14.81
N VAL A 396 18.03 17.62 15.84
CA VAL A 396 16.95 16.63 15.80
C VAL A 396 15.92 17.00 14.73
N VAL A 397 15.54 18.28 14.62
CA VAL A 397 14.66 18.80 13.57
C VAL A 397 15.30 18.60 12.20
N ALA A 398 16.58 18.94 12.02
CA ALA A 398 17.28 18.78 10.74
C ALA A 398 17.32 17.33 10.26
N ILE A 399 17.47 16.36 11.17
CA ILE A 399 17.36 14.92 10.84
C ILE A 399 15.90 14.58 10.46
N ALA A 400 14.94 15.04 11.24
CA ALA A 400 13.53 14.69 11.10
C ALA A 400 12.85 15.31 9.86
N SER A 401 13.32 16.46 9.38
CA SER A 401 12.75 17.23 8.26
C SER A 401 13.12 16.69 6.88
N ASN A 402 13.23 15.37 6.73
CA ASN A 402 13.53 14.67 5.49
C ASN A 402 12.58 13.49 5.26
N ILE A 403 12.52 13.01 4.01
CA ILE A 403 11.85 11.74 3.69
C ILE A 403 12.48 10.63 4.52
N GLY A 404 11.66 9.96 5.32
CA GLY A 404 12.13 8.89 6.22
C GLY A 404 12.69 9.37 7.57
N GLY A 405 12.44 10.62 7.98
CA GLY A 405 12.98 11.19 9.23
C GLY A 405 12.78 10.35 10.49
N LYS A 406 11.70 9.55 10.59
CA LYS A 406 11.55 8.54 11.65
C LYS A 406 12.73 7.55 11.69
N GLN A 407 13.06 6.96 10.55
CA GLN A 407 14.09 5.94 10.43
C GLN A 407 15.46 6.52 10.73
N ALA A 408 15.72 7.73 10.24
CA ALA A 408 16.96 8.46 10.52
C ALA A 408 17.12 8.69 12.03
N LEU A 409 16.09 9.21 12.72
CA LEU A 409 16.13 9.42 14.17
C LEU A 409 16.33 8.12 14.98
N GLU A 410 15.59 7.05 14.64
CA GLU A 410 15.73 5.74 15.30
C GLU A 410 17.14 5.15 15.06
N THR A 411 17.70 5.36 13.87
CA THR A 411 19.04 4.90 13.52
C THR A 411 20.12 5.69 14.23
N VAL A 412 20.00 7.03 14.30
CA VAL A 412 20.90 7.89 15.05
C VAL A 412 20.91 7.51 16.53
N GLN A 413 19.74 7.33 17.15
CA GLN A 413 19.66 6.89 18.55
C GLN A 413 20.45 5.58 18.79
N ARG A 414 20.35 4.63 17.86
CA ARG A 414 20.99 3.32 17.98
C ARG A 414 22.49 3.35 17.69
N LEU A 415 22.92 4.10 16.66
CA LEU A 415 24.27 3.99 16.11
C LEU A 415 25.20 5.12 16.53
N LEU A 416 24.69 6.28 16.97
CA LEU A 416 25.53 7.41 17.36
C LEU A 416 26.56 7.04 18.43
N PRO A 417 26.25 6.27 19.50
CA PRO A 417 27.27 5.85 20.46
C PRO A 417 28.40 5.05 19.82
N VAL A 418 28.05 4.06 18.98
CA VAL A 418 29.03 3.17 18.32
C VAL A 418 29.91 3.96 17.35
N LEU A 419 29.31 4.86 16.57
CA LEU A 419 30.03 5.69 15.60
C LEU A 419 31.02 6.65 16.29
N CYS A 420 30.62 7.25 17.41
CA CYS A 420 31.49 8.14 18.17
C CYS A 420 32.60 7.36 18.89
N GLU A 421 32.27 6.28 19.60
CA GLU A 421 33.22 5.56 20.45
C GLU A 421 34.20 4.70 19.65
N GLN A 422 33.74 4.02 18.59
CA GLN A 422 34.54 3.04 17.86
C GLN A 422 35.16 3.60 16.58
N HIS A 423 34.53 4.60 15.98
CA HIS A 423 34.93 5.15 14.69
C HIS A 423 35.40 6.62 14.77
N GLY A 424 35.36 7.23 15.95
CA GLY A 424 35.88 8.58 16.19
C GLY A 424 35.13 9.69 15.46
N LEU A 425 33.89 9.43 15.02
CA LEU A 425 33.02 10.45 14.44
C LEU A 425 32.55 11.43 15.51
N THR A 426 32.33 12.69 15.12
CA THR A 426 31.65 13.66 15.98
C THR A 426 30.13 13.55 15.83
N PRO A 427 29.33 13.91 16.86
CA PRO A 427 27.88 14.00 16.72
C PRO A 427 27.44 14.84 15.52
N ASP A 428 28.10 15.98 15.27
CA ASP A 428 27.80 16.84 14.12
C ASP A 428 28.02 16.15 12.78
N GLN A 429 29.05 15.29 12.65
CA GLN A 429 29.28 14.50 11.44
C GLN A 429 28.18 13.47 11.24
N VAL A 430 27.74 12.79 12.31
CA VAL A 430 26.64 11.83 12.25
C VAL A 430 25.33 12.52 11.87
N VAL A 431 25.05 13.69 12.46
CA VAL A 431 23.89 14.53 12.10
C VAL A 431 23.95 14.92 10.63
N ALA A 432 25.09 15.41 10.13
CA ALA A 432 25.23 15.83 8.74
C ALA A 432 24.95 14.69 7.74
N ILE A 433 25.28 13.45 8.10
CA ILE A 433 24.95 12.26 7.31
C ILE A 433 23.44 12.01 7.36
N ALA A 434 22.87 11.97 8.57
CA ALA A 434 21.47 11.63 8.82
C ALA A 434 20.47 12.71 8.36
N SER A 435 20.89 13.95 8.19
CA SER A 435 20.05 15.07 7.72
C SER A 435 19.79 15.07 6.20
N ASN A 436 19.76 13.90 5.57
CA ASN A 436 19.46 13.73 4.14
C ASN A 436 18.41 12.61 3.93
N GLY A 437 17.77 12.60 2.76
CA GLY A 437 16.87 11.51 2.38
C GLY A 437 17.59 10.16 2.34
N GLY A 438 17.13 9.21 3.17
CA GLY A 438 17.72 7.87 3.29
C GLY A 438 18.96 7.77 4.19
N GLY A 439 19.24 8.80 5.00
CA GLY A 439 20.34 8.84 5.97
C GLY A 439 20.07 8.16 7.31
#